data_AF-A0A370HFT9-F1
#
_entry.id   AF-A0A370HFT9-F1
#
_cell.length_a   1.000
_cell.length_b   1.000
_cell.length_c   1.000
_cell.angle_alpha   90.00
_cell.angle_beta   90.00
_cell.angle_gamma   90.00
#
_symmetry.space_group_name_H-M   'P 1'
#
loop_
_entity.id
_entity.type
_entity.pdbx_description
1 polymer ?
#
loop_
_entity_poly.entity_id
_entity_poly.type
_entity_poly.pdbx_seq_one_letter_code
_entity_poly.pdbx_strand_id
1 'polypeptide(L)'
;MADLVAAYETGTSTNQLCELYGLSKGALLKILQEHGMQMRNQPMTEGEIDWAVRLYGEGQSLNAVARQLGKAKGSVWKALRGEGAIRPPEPVDGLLLSSW
;
A
#
# COMPACT_ATOMS: atom_id res chain seq x y z
N MET A 1 -4.82 -22.30 -9.96
CA MET A 1 -4.98 -21.68 -8.61
C MET A 1 -3.75 -21.83 -7.73
N ALA A 2 -3.00 -22.95 -7.81
CA ALA A 2 -1.72 -23.10 -7.09
C ALA A 2 -0.72 -21.97 -7.37
N ASP A 3 -0.61 -21.49 -8.62
CA ASP A 3 0.32 -20.42 -8.99
C ASP A 3 0.00 -19.06 -8.35
N LEU A 4 -1.27 -18.78 -8.05
CA LEU A 4 -1.70 -17.55 -7.39
C LEU A 4 -1.32 -17.56 -5.90
N VAL A 5 -1.49 -18.70 -5.24
CA VAL A 5 -1.10 -18.87 -3.84
C VAL A 5 0.42 -18.83 -3.70
N ALA A 6 1.16 -19.49 -4.60
CA ALA A 6 2.62 -19.42 -4.63
C ALA A 6 3.14 -17.99 -4.91
N ALA A 7 2.52 -17.27 -5.85
CA ALA A 7 2.85 -15.87 -6.10
C ALA A 7 2.56 -14.98 -4.87
N TYR A 8 1.49 -15.26 -4.13
CA TYR A 8 1.21 -14.59 -2.86
C TYR A 8 2.23 -14.95 -1.77
N GLU A 9 2.63 -16.21 -1.65
CA GLU A 9 3.63 -16.67 -0.68
C GLU A 9 5.02 -16.06 -0.91
N THR A 10 5.42 -15.94 -2.17
CA THR A 10 6.67 -15.32 -2.61
C THR A 10 6.68 -13.79 -2.44
N GLY A 11 5.56 -13.19 -2.03
CA GLY A 11 5.46 -11.77 -1.65
C GLY A 11 4.89 -10.85 -2.72
N THR A 12 4.28 -11.40 -3.79
CA THR A 12 3.55 -10.58 -4.76
C THR A 12 2.36 -9.92 -4.08
N SER A 13 2.18 -8.62 -4.29
CA SER A 13 1.12 -7.87 -3.60
C SER A 13 -0.26 -8.29 -4.08
N THR A 14 -1.28 -8.17 -3.21
CA THR A 14 -2.67 -8.44 -3.63
C THR A 14 -3.13 -7.56 -4.79
N ASN A 15 -2.62 -6.34 -4.90
CA ASN A 15 -2.98 -5.46 -6.01
C ASN A 15 -2.39 -5.95 -7.33
N GLN A 16 -1.11 -6.35 -7.32
CA GLN A 16 -0.46 -6.93 -8.49
C GLN A 16 -1.12 -8.25 -8.91
N LEU A 17 -1.49 -9.10 -7.93
CA LEU A 17 -2.23 -10.34 -8.21
C LEU A 17 -3.63 -10.05 -8.79
N CYS A 18 -4.33 -9.02 -8.29
CA CYS A 18 -5.60 -8.59 -8.88
C CYS A 18 -5.45 -8.15 -10.33
N GLU A 19 -4.41 -7.37 -10.66
CA GLU A 19 -4.14 -6.93 -12.03
C GLU A 19 -3.73 -8.09 -12.93
N LEU A 20 -2.80 -8.94 -12.48
CA LEU A 20 -2.26 -10.06 -13.25
C LEU A 20 -3.32 -11.12 -13.59
N TYR A 21 -4.21 -11.41 -12.65
CA TYR A 21 -5.25 -12.43 -12.80
C TYR A 21 -6.63 -11.86 -13.15
N GLY A 22 -6.76 -10.54 -13.31
CA GLY A 22 -8.04 -9.88 -13.60
C GLY A 22 -9.09 -10.05 -12.48
N LEU A 23 -8.64 -10.24 -11.23
CA LEU A 23 -9.51 -10.52 -10.10
C LEU A 23 -9.85 -9.26 -9.32
N SER A 24 -11.08 -9.19 -8.84
CA SER A 24 -11.42 -8.22 -7.79
C SER A 24 -10.69 -8.57 -6.49
N LYS A 25 -10.42 -7.56 -5.66
CA LYS A 25 -9.76 -7.77 -4.37
C LYS A 25 -10.52 -8.74 -3.47
N GLY A 26 -11.85 -8.66 -3.45
CA GLY A 26 -12.68 -9.59 -2.69
C GLY A 26 -12.56 -11.04 -3.19
N ALA A 27 -12.54 -11.24 -4.51
CA ALA A 27 -12.36 -12.56 -5.10
C ALA A 27 -10.98 -13.16 -4.78
N LEU A 28 -9.92 -12.36 -4.91
CA LEU A 28 -8.56 -12.78 -4.55
C LEU A 28 -8.46 -13.19 -3.07
N LEU A 29 -8.99 -12.37 -2.16
CA LEU A 29 -8.94 -12.65 -0.72
C LEU A 29 -9.73 -13.91 -0.36
N LYS A 30 -10.87 -14.15 -1.02
CA LYS A 30 -11.63 -15.38 -0.85
C LYS A 30 -10.83 -16.60 -1.28
N ILE A 31 -10.18 -16.56 -2.45
CA ILE A 31 -9.32 -17.65 -2.95
C ILE A 31 -8.17 -17.93 -1.96
N LEU A 32 -7.51 -16.89 -1.46
CA LEU A 32 -6.43 -17.02 -0.49
C LEU A 32 -6.93 -17.63 0.83
N GLN A 33 -8.08 -17.19 1.34
CA GLN A 33 -8.69 -17.72 2.55
C GLN A 33 -9.10 -19.20 2.40
N GLU A 34 -9.68 -19.57 1.25
CA GLU A 34 -10.04 -20.96 0.94
C GLU A 34 -8.81 -21.89 0.92
N HIS A 35 -7.64 -21.36 0.57
CA HIS A 35 -6.36 -22.08 0.64
C HIS A 35 -5.67 -21.98 2.00
N GLY A 36 -6.35 -21.46 3.03
CA GLY A 36 -5.81 -21.38 4.40
C GLY A 36 -4.76 -20.29 4.60
N MET A 37 -4.60 -19.38 3.64
CA MET A 37 -3.61 -18.30 3.75
C MET A 37 -4.07 -17.27 4.78
N GLN A 38 -3.24 -17.02 5.79
CA GLN A 38 -3.41 -15.86 6.65
C GLN A 38 -3.07 -14.59 5.88
N MET A 39 -3.94 -13.59 5.97
CA MET A 39 -3.68 -12.28 5.38
C MET A 39 -2.40 -11.70 5.97
N ARG A 40 -1.36 -11.59 5.14
CA ARG A 40 -0.11 -10.95 5.51
C ARG A 40 -0.31 -9.43 5.51
N ASN A 41 -0.18 -8.81 6.67
CA ASN A 41 0.23 -7.41 6.74
C ASN A 41 1.70 -7.35 6.35
N GLN A 42 2.01 -7.43 5.05
CA GLN A 42 3.37 -7.19 4.58
C GLN A 42 3.63 -5.68 4.62
N PRO A 43 4.57 -5.21 5.48
CA PRO A 43 5.04 -3.84 5.40
C PRO A 43 5.75 -3.61 4.05
N MET A 44 5.92 -2.35 3.66
CA MET A 44 6.81 -2.04 2.55
C MET A 44 8.24 -2.44 2.94
N THR A 45 8.97 -3.03 2.00
CA THR A 45 10.39 -3.34 2.21
C THR A 45 11.21 -2.05 2.16
N GLU A 46 12.40 -2.03 2.75
CA GLU A 46 13.29 -0.86 2.70
C GLU A 46 13.54 -0.39 1.25
N GLY A 47 13.75 -1.30 0.30
CA GLY A 47 13.92 -0.94 -1.11
C GLY A 47 12.66 -0.34 -1.75
N GLU A 48 11.47 -0.79 -1.38
CA GLU A 48 10.21 -0.18 -1.82
C GLU A 48 10.01 1.22 -1.22
N ILE A 49 10.47 1.42 0.02
CA ILE A 49 10.43 2.71 0.73
C ILE A 49 11.39 3.69 0.05
N ASP A 50 12.64 3.30 -0.21
CA ASP A 50 13.62 4.11 -0.92
C ASP A 50 13.12 4.54 -2.30
N TRP A 51 12.52 3.61 -3.04
CA TRP A 51 11.97 3.92 -4.34
C TRP A 51 10.76 4.85 -4.25
N ALA A 52 9.89 4.66 -3.24
CA ALA A 52 8.79 5.57 -2.98
C ALA A 52 9.27 6.99 -2.66
N VAL A 53 10.32 7.13 -1.84
CA VAL A 53 10.92 8.43 -1.48
C VAL A 53 11.43 9.13 -2.73
N ARG A 54 12.15 8.41 -3.61
CA ARG A 54 12.64 8.96 -4.88
C ARG A 54 11.51 9.44 -5.78
N LEU A 55 10.53 8.58 -6.07
CA LEU A 55 9.41 8.92 -6.96
C LEU A 55 8.58 10.09 -6.42
N TYR A 56 8.38 10.14 -5.10
CA TYR A 56 7.69 11.26 -4.47
C TYR A 56 8.51 12.56 -4.54
N GLY A 57 9.83 12.47 -4.31
CA GLY A 57 10.76 13.58 -4.45
C GLY A 57 10.84 14.15 -5.87
N GLU A 58 10.60 13.32 -6.89
CA GLU A 58 10.45 13.72 -8.30
C GLU A 58 9.11 14.44 -8.59
N GLY A 59 8.26 14.63 -7.58
CA GLY A 59 6.98 15.33 -7.70
C GLY A 59 5.81 14.43 -8.10
N GLN A 60 5.98 13.10 -8.12
CA GLN A 60 4.86 12.20 -8.37
C GLN A 60 3.89 12.17 -7.19
N SER A 61 2.60 12.11 -7.48
CA SER A 61 1.57 11.99 -6.43
C SER A 61 1.62 10.63 -5.73
N LEU A 62 1.18 10.57 -4.47
CA LEU A 62 1.06 9.32 -3.70
C LEU A 62 0.31 8.20 -4.45
N ASN A 63 -0.70 8.56 -5.26
CA ASN A 63 -1.46 7.58 -6.04
C ASN A 63 -0.63 7.00 -7.19
N ALA A 64 0.17 7.84 -7.86
CA ALA A 64 1.06 7.39 -8.94
C ALA A 64 2.15 6.46 -8.39
N VAL A 65 2.79 6.86 -7.28
CA VAL A 65 3.79 6.04 -6.57
C VAL A 65 3.20 4.71 -6.12
N ALA A 66 2.02 4.74 -5.48
CA ALA A 66 1.33 3.52 -5.03
C ALA A 66 0.99 2.57 -6.18
N ARG A 67 0.59 3.10 -7.34
CA ARG A 67 0.32 2.30 -8.53
C ARG A 67 1.59 1.64 -9.06
N GLN A 68 2.69 2.39 -9.17
CA GLN A 68 3.96 1.84 -9.66
C GLN A 68 4.52 0.75 -8.73
N LEU A 69 4.38 0.91 -7.42
CA LEU A 69 4.82 -0.07 -6.43
C LEU A 69 3.82 -1.21 -6.20
N GLY A 70 2.62 -1.15 -6.81
CA GLY A 70 1.55 -2.10 -6.54
C GLY A 70 1.10 -2.10 -5.07
N LYS A 71 1.19 -0.97 -4.37
CA LYS A 71 0.83 -0.83 -2.94
C LYS A 71 -0.45 0.00 -2.79
N ALA A 72 -1.02 -0.04 -1.59
CA ALA A 72 -2.08 0.89 -1.24
C ALA A 72 -1.48 2.29 -0.99
N LYS A 73 -2.18 3.34 -1.43
CA LYS A 73 -1.81 4.75 -1.15
C LYS A 73 -1.50 5.00 0.32
N GLY A 74 -2.30 4.42 1.23
CA GLY A 74 -2.10 4.55 2.67
C GLY A 74 -0.80 3.90 3.18
N SER A 75 -0.33 2.82 2.55
CA SER A 75 0.95 2.20 2.87
C SER A 75 2.11 3.09 2.45
N VAL A 76 2.06 3.64 1.24
CA VAL A 76 3.07 4.61 0.74
C VAL A 76 3.11 5.85 1.62
N TRP A 77 1.96 6.41 1.99
CA TRP A 77 1.92 7.56 2.91
C TRP A 77 2.56 7.25 4.26
N LYS A 78 2.28 6.08 4.85
CA LYS A 78 2.88 5.66 6.13
C LYS A 78 4.40 5.48 6.00
N ALA A 79 4.87 4.88 4.90
CA ALA A 79 6.29 4.70 4.62
C ALA A 79 7.02 6.04 4.49
N LEU A 80 6.54 6.93 3.63
CA LEU A 80 7.12 8.26 3.43
C LEU A 80 7.11 9.10 4.71
N ARG A 81 6.10 8.92 5.57
CA ARG A 81 6.06 9.58 6.87
C ARG A 81 7.12 9.03 7.82
N GLY A 82 7.35 7.71 7.81
CA GLY A 82 8.41 7.06 8.58
C GLY A 82 9.79 7.61 8.23
N GLU A 83 10.03 7.84 6.93
CA GLU A 83 11.27 8.43 6.41
C GLU A 83 11.35 9.96 6.53
N GLY A 84 10.31 10.62 7.02
CA GLY A 84 10.25 12.09 7.08
C GLY A 84 10.09 12.80 5.73
N ALA A 85 9.90 12.07 4.63
CA ALA A 85 9.69 12.60 3.29
C ALA A 85 8.32 13.29 3.10
N ILE A 86 7.35 12.99 3.96
CA ILE A 86 6.07 13.71 4.02
C ILE A 86 5.74 14.10 5.46
N ARG A 87 5.48 15.40 5.66
CA ARG A 87 4.95 15.93 6.92
C ARG A 87 3.42 15.90 6.85
N PRO A 88 2.70 15.56 7.94
CA PRO A 88 1.27 15.78 7.98
C PRO A 88 0.95 17.25 7.70
N PRO A 89 -0.23 17.57 7.13
CA PRO A 89 -0.68 18.95 7.12
C PRO A 89 -0.62 19.48 8.55
N GLU A 90 -0.02 20.66 8.73
CA GLU A 90 -0.12 21.36 10.01
C GLU A 90 -1.60 21.42 10.39
N PRO A 91 -1.95 21.17 11.67
CA PRO A 91 -3.30 21.43 12.13
C PRO A 91 -3.67 22.84 11.67
N VAL A 92 -4.75 22.98 10.91
CA VAL A 92 -5.25 24.31 10.59
C VAL A 92 -5.70 24.92 11.92
N ASP A 93 -4.89 25.83 12.47
CA ASP A 93 -5.25 26.62 13.63
C ASP A 93 -6.61 27.28 13.36
N GLY A 94 -7.67 26.85 14.06
CA GLY A 94 -8.99 27.45 13.87
C GLY A 94 -10.22 26.69 14.32
N LEU A 95 -10.12 25.42 14.75
CA LEU A 95 -11.26 24.72 15.38
C LEU A 95 -10.94 24.38 16.84
N LEU A 96 -10.69 25.43 17.62
CA LEU A 96 -11.09 25.42 19.02
C LEU A 96 -12.61 25.24 19.01
N LEU A 97 -13.04 24.00 19.26
CA LEU A 97 -14.40 23.64 19.59
C LEU A 97 -14.83 24.48 20.79
N SER A 98 -15.53 25.59 20.55
CA SER A 98 -16.39 26.21 21.54
C SER A 98 -17.44 25.15 21.92
N SER A 99 -17.22 24.53 23.08
CA SER A 99 -18.21 23.68 23.74
C SER A 99 -19.35 24.56 24.24
N TRP A 100 -20.57 24.31 23.76
CA TRP A 100 -21.84 24.40 24.49
C TRP A 100 -22.80 23.36 23.91
#